data_AF-A0A7V6I3Y6-F1
#
_entry.id   AF-A0A7V6I3Y6-F1
#
_cell.length_a   1.000
_cell.length_b   1.000
_cell.length_c   1.000
_cell.angle_alpha   90.00
_cell.angle_beta   90.00
_cell.angle_gamma   90.00
#
_symmetry.space_group_name_H-M   'P 1'
#
loop_
_entity.id
_entity.type
_entity.pdbx_description
1 polymer ?
#
loop_
_entity_poly.entity_id
_entity_poly.type
_entity_poly.pdbx_seq_one_letter_code
_entity_poly.pdbx_strand_id
1 'polypeptide(L)'
;MKAKPVYLVLLVFVIGFILGMLTSAWIRNKKLKPVRMVLSEQRYIGYLSRIIEPTEDQINIFNDLVKKYGALNGELNKKFFDGINSNMEEFRKEIDSNLTKEQKSKLKEFEDERKRGFEEFMKNREGSTRYRSNRQELDRDSDGFRDSS
;
A
#
# COMPACT_ATOMS: atom_id res chain seq x y z
N MET A 1 22.12 -19.86 -38.10
CA MET A 1 21.66 -18.46 -38.27
C MET A 1 22.76 -17.53 -37.79
N LYS A 2 22.99 -16.37 -38.43
CA LYS A 2 24.03 -15.43 -37.99
C LYS A 2 23.66 -14.96 -36.57
N ALA A 3 24.41 -15.37 -35.55
CA ALA A 3 24.05 -15.12 -34.14
C ALA A 3 24.19 -13.64 -33.72
N LYS A 4 25.03 -12.88 -34.43
CA LYS A 4 25.30 -11.45 -34.18
C LYS A 4 24.03 -10.56 -34.14
N PRO A 5 23.12 -10.62 -35.14
CA PRO A 5 21.86 -9.86 -35.07
C PRO A 5 20.94 -10.28 -33.94
N VAL A 6 20.96 -11.56 -33.51
CA VAL A 6 20.12 -12.04 -32.40
C VAL A 6 20.51 -11.37 -31.08
N TYR A 7 21.80 -11.25 -30.79
CA TYR A 7 22.28 -10.57 -29.58
C TYR A 7 21.91 -9.08 -29.57
N LEU A 8 21.92 -8.43 -30.73
CA LEU A 8 21.58 -7.02 -30.85
C LEU A 8 20.08 -6.80 -30.56
N VAL A 9 19.22 -7.65 -31.10
CA VAL A 9 17.78 -7.64 -30.81
C VAL A 9 17.53 -7.88 -29.32
N LEU A 10 18.21 -8.86 -28.72
CA LEU A 10 18.04 -9.22 -27.31
C LEU A 10 18.50 -8.07 -26.39
N LEU A 11 19.58 -7.37 -26.74
CA LEU A 11 20.08 -6.21 -26.01
C LEU A 11 19.10 -5.04 -26.05
N VAL A 12 18.53 -4.73 -27.22
CA VAL A 12 17.49 -3.69 -27.33
C VAL A 12 16.25 -4.06 -26.51
N PHE A 13 15.88 -5.34 -26.47
CA PHE A 13 14.75 -5.82 -25.68
C PHE A 13 14.97 -5.64 -24.17
N VAL A 14 16.17 -5.97 -23.68
CA VAL A 14 16.55 -5.78 -22.28
C VAL A 14 16.52 -4.30 -21.90
N ILE A 15 17.04 -3.42 -22.76
CA ILE A 15 17.02 -1.96 -22.53
C ILE A 15 15.59 -1.45 -22.48
N GLY A 16 14.73 -1.83 -23.44
CA GLY A 16 13.32 -1.44 -23.45
C GLY A 16 12.55 -1.92 -22.22
N PHE A 17 12.84 -3.13 -21.75
CA PHE A 17 12.25 -3.70 -20.55
C PHE A 17 12.65 -2.93 -19.28
N ILE A 18 13.94 -2.62 -19.12
CA ILE A 18 14.46 -1.84 -17.99
C ILE A 18 13.84 -0.44 -17.99
N LEU A 19 13.78 0.23 -19.15
CA LEU A 19 13.17 1.55 -19.28
C LEU A 19 11.68 1.53 -18.92
N GLY A 20 10.94 0.51 -19.35
CA GLY A 20 9.52 0.33 -19.02
C GLY A 20 9.29 0.12 -17.52
N MET A 21 10.14 -0.66 -16.86
CA MET A 21 10.07 -0.85 -15.40
C MET A 21 10.38 0.45 -14.64
N LEU A 22 11.39 1.21 -15.07
CA LEU A 22 11.74 2.48 -14.43
C LEU A 22 10.65 3.54 -14.60
N THR A 23 10.10 3.70 -15.81
CA THR A 23 9.01 4.67 -16.05
C THR A 23 7.73 4.31 -15.33
N SER A 24 7.35 3.02 -15.29
CA SER A 24 6.17 2.57 -14.55
C SER A 24 6.32 2.80 -13.03
N ALA A 25 7.51 2.52 -12.47
CA ALA A 25 7.80 2.81 -11.07
C ALA A 25 7.74 4.32 -10.77
N TRP A 26 8.27 5.15 -11.67
CA TRP A 26 8.23 6.61 -11.54
C TRP A 26 6.80 7.16 -11.60
N ILE A 27 5.99 6.74 -12.58
CA ILE A 27 4.58 7.13 -12.71
C ILE A 27 3.77 6.70 -11.48
N ARG A 28 3.95 5.46 -11.03
CA ARG A 28 3.28 4.93 -9.84
C ARG A 28 3.64 5.74 -8.61
N ASN A 29 4.91 6.04 -8.41
CA ASN A 29 5.35 6.84 -7.25
C ASN A 29 4.81 8.27 -7.32
N LYS A 30 4.75 8.91 -8.49
CA LYS A 30 4.20 10.28 -8.63
C LYS A 30 2.69 10.32 -8.39
N LYS A 31 1.93 9.36 -8.93
CA LYS A 31 0.47 9.29 -8.76
C LYS A 31 0.03 8.82 -7.36
N LEU A 32 0.81 7.95 -6.71
CA LEU A 32 0.51 7.47 -5.36
C LEU A 32 1.06 8.38 -4.25
N LYS A 33 1.96 9.32 -4.55
CA LYS A 33 2.49 10.29 -3.56
C LYS A 33 1.38 11.03 -2.79
N PRO A 34 0.36 11.64 -3.43
CA PRO A 34 -0.70 12.36 -2.70
C PRO A 34 -1.57 11.41 -1.85
N VAL A 35 -1.86 10.21 -2.36
CA VAL A 35 -2.68 9.21 -1.62
C VAL A 35 -1.93 8.68 -0.40
N ARG A 36 -0.62 8.45 -0.51
CA ARG A 36 0.25 8.03 0.61
C ARG A 36 0.43 9.08 1.70
N MET A 37 0.12 10.36 1.43
CA MET A 37 0.16 11.42 2.45
C MET A 37 -1.09 11.39 3.34
N VAL A 38 -2.27 11.08 2.79
CA VAL A 38 -3.53 11.00 3.54
C VAL A 38 -3.62 9.74 4.40
N LEU A 39 -2.96 8.65 3.97
CA LEU A 39 -3.06 7.35 4.62
C LEU A 39 -2.20 7.18 5.88
N SER A 40 -1.26 8.08 6.17
CA SER A 40 -0.46 7.99 7.38
C SER A 40 -0.81 9.11 8.35
N GLU A 41 -1.20 8.72 9.57
CA GLU A 41 -1.58 9.59 10.69
C GLU A 41 -0.61 10.78 10.86
N GLN A 42 0.69 10.54 10.88
CA GLN A 42 1.70 11.59 11.10
C GLN A 42 1.88 12.54 9.90
N ARG A 43 1.73 12.06 8.65
CA ARG A 43 1.84 12.95 7.48
C ARG A 43 0.62 13.84 7.33
N TYR A 44 -0.53 13.41 7.85
CA TYR A 44 -1.72 14.25 7.88
C TYR A 44 -1.50 15.50 8.75
N ILE A 45 -0.89 15.34 9.93
CA ILE A 45 -0.51 16.47 10.79
C ILE A 45 0.54 17.35 10.11
N GLY A 46 1.61 16.76 9.57
CA GLY A 46 2.63 17.53 8.85
C GLY A 46 2.08 18.32 7.65
N TYR A 47 1.05 17.80 6.97
CA TYR A 47 0.37 18.50 5.90
C TYR A 47 -0.55 19.62 6.42
N LEU A 48 -1.36 19.35 7.45
CA LEU A 48 -2.18 20.37 8.12
C LEU A 48 -1.31 21.51 8.65
N SER A 49 -0.21 21.19 9.33
CA SER A 49 0.72 22.18 9.88
C SER A 49 1.24 23.17 8.83
N ARG A 50 1.34 22.77 7.56
CA ARG A 50 1.77 23.64 6.45
C ARG A 50 0.66 24.54 5.89
N ILE A 51 -0.61 24.17 6.09
CA ILE A 51 -1.75 24.91 5.54
C ILE A 51 -2.30 25.90 6.54
N ILE A 52 -2.46 25.45 7.78
CA ILE A 52 -3.16 26.21 8.82
C ILE A 52 -2.24 26.78 9.89
N GLU A 53 -0.93 26.53 9.79
CA GLU A 53 0.12 27.05 10.69
C GLU A 53 -0.31 27.08 12.17
N PRO A 54 -0.64 25.92 12.75
CA PRO A 54 -1.30 25.85 14.04
C PRO A 54 -0.34 26.19 15.18
N THR A 55 -0.88 26.76 16.25
CA THR A 55 -0.14 27.01 17.48
C THR A 55 0.27 25.69 18.16
N GLU A 56 1.24 25.74 19.09
CA GLU A 56 1.68 24.55 19.82
C GLU A 56 0.54 23.84 20.56
N ASP A 57 -0.37 24.60 21.16
CA ASP A 57 -1.56 24.05 21.82
C ASP A 57 -2.50 23.33 20.82
N GLN A 58 -2.66 23.89 19.62
CA GLN A 58 -3.46 23.28 18.56
C GLN A 58 -2.83 22.01 18.00
N ILE A 59 -1.50 21.95 17.91
CA ILE A 59 -0.76 20.74 17.49
C ILE A 59 -1.06 19.58 18.43
N ASN A 60 -1.08 19.82 19.74
CA ASN A 60 -1.41 18.78 20.72
C ASN A 60 -2.84 18.27 20.55
N ILE A 61 -3.81 19.17 20.33
CA ILE A 61 -5.20 18.80 20.03
C ILE A 61 -5.28 17.97 18.74
N PHE A 62 -4.54 18.33 17.70
CA PHE A 62 -4.53 17.58 16.43
C PHE A 62 -3.92 16.20 16.57
N ASN A 63 -2.85 16.05 17.36
CA ASN A 63 -2.27 14.74 17.65
C ASN A 63 -3.31 13.80 18.28
N ASP A 64 -4.08 14.29 19.25
CA ASP A 64 -5.13 13.51 19.91
C ASP A 64 -6.27 13.15 18.95
N LEU A 65 -6.71 14.10 18.11
CA LEU A 65 -7.73 13.85 17.10
C LEU A 65 -7.28 12.82 16.07
N VAL A 66 -6.05 12.94 15.56
CA VAL A 66 -5.48 11.99 14.59
C VAL A 66 -5.38 10.60 15.18
N LYS A 67 -4.94 10.47 16.44
CA LYS A 67 -4.91 9.18 17.13
C LYS A 67 -6.31 8.57 17.27
N LYS A 68 -7.30 9.38 17.64
CA LYS A 68 -8.70 8.94 17.77
C LYS A 68 -9.26 8.45 16.43
N TYR A 69 -9.13 9.24 15.38
CA TYR A 69 -9.64 8.88 14.05
C TYR A 69 -8.81 7.78 13.38
N GLY A 70 -7.52 7.69 13.67
CA GLY A 70 -6.65 6.58 13.27
C GLY A 70 -7.14 5.25 13.84
N ALA A 71 -7.45 5.21 15.14
CA ALA A 71 -8.03 4.03 15.78
C ALA A 71 -9.39 3.64 15.19
N LEU A 72 -10.29 4.62 15.00
CA LEU A 72 -11.61 4.39 14.38
C LEU A 72 -11.47 3.82 12.95
N ASN A 73 -10.59 4.40 12.14
CA ASN A 73 -10.32 3.90 10.79
C ASN A 73 -9.68 2.50 10.84
N GLY A 74 -8.84 2.22 11.83
CA GLY A 74 -8.31 0.88 12.09
C GLY A 74 -9.41 -0.16 12.30
N GLU A 75 -10.38 0.15 13.15
CA GLU A 75 -11.53 -0.71 13.43
C GLU A 75 -12.45 -0.89 12.21
N LEU A 76 -12.76 0.20 11.49
CA LEU A 76 -13.57 0.15 10.27
C LEU A 76 -12.95 -0.73 9.20
N ASN A 77 -11.64 -0.59 8.97
CA ASN A 77 -10.91 -1.42 8.02
C ASN A 77 -10.92 -2.89 8.44
N LYS A 78 -10.72 -3.19 9.73
CA LYS A 78 -10.78 -4.56 10.25
C LYS A 78 -12.15 -5.18 9.94
N LYS A 79 -13.24 -4.49 10.29
CA LYS A 79 -14.61 -4.94 9.99
C LYS A 79 -14.85 -5.14 8.49
N PHE A 80 -14.34 -4.23 7.66
CA PHE A 80 -14.44 -4.34 6.21
C PHE A 80 -13.77 -5.61 5.68
N PHE A 81 -12.54 -5.89 6.10
CA PHE A 81 -11.81 -7.08 5.66
C PHE A 81 -12.39 -8.38 6.23
N ASP A 82 -12.80 -8.38 7.51
CA ASP A 82 -13.50 -9.52 8.12
C ASP A 82 -14.80 -9.83 7.35
N GLY A 83 -15.55 -8.81 6.96
CA GLY A 83 -16.76 -8.94 6.14
C GLY A 83 -16.49 -9.50 4.75
N ILE A 84 -15.45 -9.03 4.05
CA ILE A 84 -15.03 -9.60 2.76
C ILE A 84 -14.67 -11.08 2.91
N ASN A 85 -13.92 -11.44 3.96
CA ASN A 85 -13.51 -12.81 4.17
C ASN A 85 -14.72 -13.72 4.43
N SER A 86 -15.64 -13.29 5.28
CA SER A 86 -16.89 -14.02 5.57
C SER A 86 -17.72 -14.25 4.30
N ASN A 87 -17.92 -13.19 3.49
CA ASN A 87 -18.70 -13.28 2.26
C ASN A 87 -18.08 -14.25 1.25
N MET A 88 -16.74 -14.28 1.15
CA MET A 88 -16.04 -15.21 0.27
C MET A 88 -16.18 -16.66 0.75
N GLU A 89 -16.13 -16.91 2.06
CA GLU A 89 -16.36 -18.24 2.63
C GLU A 89 -17.79 -18.74 2.42
N GLU A 90 -18.79 -17.85 2.50
CA GLU A 90 -20.17 -18.18 2.18
C GLU A 90 -20.36 -18.50 0.70
N PHE A 91 -19.87 -17.63 -0.18
CA PHE A 91 -19.87 -17.87 -1.63
C PHE A 91 -19.22 -19.22 -1.97
N ARG A 92 -18.10 -19.55 -1.31
CA ARG A 92 -17.41 -20.84 -1.49
C ARG A 92 -18.31 -22.03 -1.17
N LYS A 93 -19.01 -21.99 -0.05
CA LYS A 93 -19.93 -23.07 0.38
C LYS A 93 -21.03 -23.27 -0.64
N GLU A 94 -21.58 -22.19 -1.18
CA GLU A 94 -22.65 -22.24 -2.17
C GLU A 94 -22.20 -22.84 -3.50
N ILE A 95 -20.99 -22.51 -3.97
CA ILE A 95 -20.49 -23.05 -5.24
C ILE A 95 -19.91 -24.45 -5.10
N ASP A 96 -19.49 -24.88 -3.91
CA ASP A 96 -18.78 -26.16 -3.72
C ASP A 96 -19.62 -27.38 -4.13
N SER A 97 -20.94 -27.34 -3.97
CA SER A 97 -21.82 -28.43 -4.41
C SER A 97 -21.86 -28.61 -5.94
N ASN A 98 -21.43 -27.60 -6.70
CA ASN A 98 -21.51 -27.56 -8.16
C ASN A 98 -20.15 -27.79 -8.85
N LEU A 99 -19.09 -28.09 -8.08
CA LEU A 99 -17.73 -28.23 -8.60
C LEU A 99 -17.27 -29.69 -8.64
N THR A 100 -16.48 -30.03 -9.67
CA THR A 100 -15.78 -31.31 -9.74
C THR A 100 -14.64 -31.36 -8.71
N LYS A 101 -14.18 -32.57 -8.35
CA LYS A 101 -13.08 -32.74 -7.39
C LYS A 101 -11.80 -31.99 -7.79
N GLU A 102 -11.47 -31.96 -9.08
CA GLU A 102 -10.31 -31.23 -9.59
C GLU A 102 -10.47 -29.71 -9.47
N GLN A 103 -11.66 -29.18 -9.75
CA GLN A 103 -11.96 -27.75 -9.58
C GLN A 103 -11.89 -27.33 -8.11
N LYS A 104 -12.39 -28.18 -7.20
CA LYS A 104 -12.28 -27.94 -5.75
C LYS A 104 -10.83 -27.87 -5.29
N SER A 105 -9.96 -28.73 -5.82
CA SER A 105 -8.53 -28.74 -5.49
C SER A 105 -7.84 -27.43 -5.91
N LYS A 106 -8.09 -26.97 -7.14
CA LYS A 106 -7.52 -25.70 -7.64
C LYS A 106 -8.03 -24.49 -6.85
N LEU A 107 -9.31 -24.51 -6.49
CA LEU A 107 -9.91 -23.42 -5.72
C LEU A 107 -9.40 -23.37 -4.28
N LYS A 108 -9.12 -24.52 -3.66
CA LYS A 108 -8.49 -24.60 -2.34
C LYS A 108 -7.08 -23.99 -2.34
N GLU A 109 -6.29 -24.27 -3.37
CA GLU A 109 -4.93 -23.71 -3.50
C GLU A 109 -4.95 -22.19 -3.61
N PHE A 110 -5.86 -21.65 -4.43
CA PHE A 110 -6.09 -20.21 -4.54
C PHE A 110 -6.51 -19.57 -3.20
N GLU A 111 -7.35 -20.24 -2.42
CA GLU A 111 -7.80 -19.76 -1.11
C GLU A 111 -6.67 -19.73 -0.08
N ASP A 112 -5.83 -20.77 -0.05
CA ASP A 112 -4.68 -20.83 0.84
C ASP A 112 -3.68 -19.71 0.52
N GLU A 113 -3.44 -19.43 -0.77
CA GLU A 113 -2.60 -18.32 -1.22
C GLU A 113 -3.20 -16.96 -0.84
N ARG A 114 -4.49 -16.76 -1.09
CA ARG A 114 -5.21 -15.54 -0.69
C ARG A 114 -5.14 -15.31 0.82
N LYS A 115 -5.39 -16.36 1.61
CA LYS A 115 -5.39 -16.28 3.08
C LYS A 115 -4.01 -15.92 3.61
N ARG A 116 -2.95 -16.54 3.08
CA ARG A 116 -1.57 -16.17 3.42
C ARG A 116 -1.26 -14.72 3.06
N GLY A 117 -1.63 -14.27 1.86
CA GLY A 117 -1.43 -12.89 1.44
C GLY A 117 -2.19 -11.88 2.32
N PHE A 118 -3.38 -12.25 2.77
CA PHE A 118 -4.17 -11.44 3.69
C PHE A 118 -3.56 -11.40 5.11
N GLU A 119 -3.15 -12.53 5.66
CA GLU A 119 -2.46 -12.62 6.96
C GLU A 119 -1.17 -11.80 6.95
N GLU A 120 -0.38 -11.89 5.87
CA GLU A 120 0.83 -11.11 5.69
C GLU A 120 0.54 -9.61 5.57
N PHE A 121 -0.48 -9.22 4.81
CA PHE A 121 -0.93 -7.83 4.72
C PHE A 121 -1.34 -7.26 6.09
N MET A 122 -2.13 -8.01 6.86
CA MET A 122 -2.56 -7.59 8.20
C MET A 122 -1.38 -7.46 9.18
N LYS A 123 -0.45 -8.42 9.16
CA LYS A 123 0.78 -8.38 9.97
C LYS A 123 1.67 -7.19 9.63
N ASN A 124 1.86 -6.91 8.34
CA ASN A 124 2.66 -5.76 7.88
C ASN A 124 1.98 -4.42 8.23
N ARG A 125 0.65 -4.38 8.28
CA ARG A 125 -0.11 -3.19 8.66
C ARG A 125 0.10 -2.82 10.13
N GLU A 126 0.05 -3.80 11.05
CA GLU A 126 0.39 -3.57 12.48
C GLU A 126 1.84 -3.08 12.66
N GLY A 127 2.76 -3.53 11.81
CA GLY A 127 4.13 -3.04 11.75
C GLY A 127 4.28 -1.63 11.15
N SER A 128 3.41 -1.24 10.21
CA SER A 128 3.44 0.08 9.55
C SER A 128 2.87 1.20 10.42
N THR A 129 1.96 0.89 11.34
CA THR A 129 1.54 1.83 12.40
C THR A 129 2.66 2.02 13.45
N ARG A 130 3.58 1.05 13.53
CA ARG A 130 4.85 1.11 14.28
C ARG A 130 6.00 1.72 13.46
N TYR A 131 5.74 2.45 12.36
CA TYR A 131 6.79 3.19 11.69
C TYR A 131 7.32 4.28 12.64
N ARG A 132 8.39 3.87 13.32
CA ARG A 132 9.37 4.59 14.13
C ARG A 132 9.04 6.05 14.38
N SER A 133 8.90 6.38 15.66
CA SER A 133 9.13 7.69 16.25
C SER A 133 10.57 8.21 16.05
N ASN A 134 11.15 8.06 14.86
CA ASN A 134 12.38 8.74 14.51
C ASN A 134 12.01 10.12 13.99
N ARG A 135 11.98 11.06 14.93
CA ARG A 135 11.85 12.51 14.77
C ARG A 135 12.83 13.14 13.74
N GLN A 136 13.73 12.35 13.15
CA GLN A 136 14.76 12.78 12.20
C GLN A 136 14.38 12.66 10.71
N GLU A 137 13.32 11.93 10.33
CA GLU A 137 12.93 11.83 8.90
C GLU A 137 12.01 12.97 8.43
N LEU A 138 11.33 13.67 9.35
CA LEU A 138 10.46 14.81 9.01
C LEU A 138 11.24 16.02 8.48
N ASP A 139 12.49 16.21 8.90
CA ASP A 139 13.32 17.32 8.43
C ASP A 139 13.89 17.07 7.01
N ARG A 140 14.25 15.83 6.68
CA ARG A 140 14.84 15.51 5.35
C ARG A 140 13.88 15.65 4.17
N ASP A 141 12.59 15.34 4.37
CA ASP A 141 11.58 15.51 3.32
C ASP A 141 11.03 16.95 3.25
N SER A 142 11.39 17.82 4.20
CA SER A 142 11.08 19.25 4.17
C SER A 142 11.99 20.03 3.22
N ASP A 143 13.26 19.65 3.14
CA ASP A 143 14.24 20.36 2.29
C ASP A 143 14.04 20.11 0.79
N GLY A 144 13.54 18.93 0.39
CA GLY A 144 13.31 18.59 -1.02
C GLY A 144 12.13 19.32 -1.70
N PHE A 145 11.43 20.19 -0.99
CA PHE A 145 10.31 20.99 -1.52
C PHE A 145 10.58 22.50 -1.55
N ARG A 146 11.76 22.96 -1.11
CA ARG A 146 12.17 24.37 -1.20
C ARG A 146 12.60 24.80 -2.62
N ASP A 147 13.01 23.87 -3.47
CA ASP A 147 13.56 24.17 -4.81
C ASP A 147 12.48 24.17 -5.92
N SER A 148 11.29 24.68 -5.66
CA SER A 148 10.23 24.76 -6.68
C SER A 148 9.47 26.09 -6.60
N SER A 149 10.20 27.19 -6.62
CA SER A 149 9.67 28.54 -6.85
C SER A 149 10.61 29.31 -7.75
#